data_AF-A0A969AJ51-F1
#
_entry.id   AF-A0A969AJ51-F1
#
_cell.length_a   1.000
_cell.length_b   1.000
_cell.length_c   1.000
_cell.angle_alpha   90.00
_cell.angle_beta   90.00
_cell.angle_gamma   90.00
#
_symmetry.space_group_name_H-M   'P 1'
#
loop_
_entity.id
_entity.type
_entity.pdbx_description
1 polymer ?
#
loop_
_entity_poly.entity_id
_entity_poly.type
_entity_poly.pdbx_seq_one_letter_code
_entity_poly.pdbx_strand_id
1 'polypeptide(L)'
;MANSRLITLGLLAGAIAAGLSHLPRFGGGPWLASLSPQARADANWPNFLVVAGGGAPSYNEIALEKNVLYFQRTLAFMGLDQAPTDIFFANGDSGEATIRYLDEQGREQFKVPDIPNLTGAATLRNVRRWLQAPPEQPAGASDCPTFFYFTGHGLLNRRDSGNNTLILWEESLVSVQQLAGWLDQWPAENLL
;
A
#
# COMPACT_ATOMS: atom_id res chain seq x y z
N MET A 1 40.04 -39.30 -33.00
CA MET A 1 39.64 -37.88 -32.80
C MET A 1 38.23 -37.70 -33.36
N ALA A 2 37.49 -36.72 -32.82
CA ALA A 2 36.11 -36.33 -33.08
C ALA A 2 35.02 -37.07 -32.27
N ASN A 3 34.80 -36.57 -31.05
CA ASN A 3 33.55 -36.66 -30.30
C ASN A 3 32.52 -35.73 -30.96
N SER A 4 31.37 -36.24 -31.40
CA SER A 4 30.20 -35.43 -31.76
C SER A 4 29.09 -35.64 -30.74
N ARG A 5 28.73 -34.55 -30.06
CA ARG A 5 27.66 -34.47 -29.08
C ARG A 5 26.30 -34.61 -29.79
N LEU A 6 25.50 -35.58 -29.37
CA LEU A 6 24.08 -35.69 -29.71
C LEU A 6 23.31 -34.64 -28.89
N ILE A 7 22.67 -33.71 -29.59
CA ILE A 7 21.69 -32.78 -29.02
C ILE A 7 20.36 -33.55 -28.96
N THR A 8 19.89 -33.82 -27.74
CA THR A 8 18.56 -34.39 -27.52
C THR A 8 17.51 -33.30 -27.75
N LEU A 9 16.67 -33.52 -28.76
CA LEU A 9 15.45 -32.77 -29.04
C LEU A 9 14.45 -33.04 -27.89
N GLY A 10 14.18 -32.04 -27.05
CA GLY A 10 13.09 -32.07 -26.08
C GLY A 10 11.79 -31.64 -26.75
N LEU A 11 10.77 -32.52 -26.72
CA LEU A 11 9.42 -32.22 -27.16
C LEU A 11 8.85 -31.01 -26.40
N LEU A 12 8.53 -29.94 -27.12
CA LEU A 12 7.48 -29.00 -26.71
C LEU A 12 6.13 -29.58 -27.16
N ALA A 13 5.35 -30.11 -26.22
CA ALA A 13 3.89 -30.02 -26.30
C ALA A 13 3.53 -28.68 -25.62
N GLY A 14 2.85 -27.72 -26.23
CA GLY A 14 1.76 -27.86 -27.18
C GLY A 14 0.43 -27.63 -26.45
N ALA A 15 0.16 -26.38 -26.07
CA ALA A 15 -1.19 -25.87 -25.83
C ALA A 15 -1.20 -24.34 -26.01
N ILE A 16 -1.19 -23.91 -27.27
CA ILE A 16 -1.79 -22.64 -27.66
C ILE A 16 -3.30 -22.89 -27.63
N ALA A 17 -4.00 -22.27 -26.68
CA ALA A 17 -5.42 -22.01 -26.81
C ALA A 17 -5.60 -20.50 -26.93
N ALA A 18 -5.68 -20.05 -28.17
CA ALA A 18 -6.23 -18.76 -28.52
C ALA A 18 -7.69 -18.68 -28.03
N GLY A 19 -8.04 -17.59 -27.36
CA GLY A 19 -9.38 -17.39 -26.80
C GLY A 19 -9.46 -16.11 -25.98
N LEU A 20 -9.31 -14.96 -26.64
CA LEU A 20 -9.70 -13.65 -26.11
C LEU A 20 -11.21 -13.65 -25.79
N SER A 21 -11.55 -14.07 -24.57
CA SER A 21 -12.85 -13.84 -23.93
C SER A 21 -12.73 -13.95 -22.40
N HIS A 22 -11.65 -13.39 -21.84
CA HIS A 22 -11.32 -13.50 -20.42
C HIS A 22 -11.44 -12.14 -19.72
N LEU A 23 -12.65 -11.86 -19.23
CA LEU A 23 -12.82 -11.24 -17.92
C LEU A 23 -13.74 -12.18 -17.11
N PRO A 24 -13.28 -12.80 -16.01
CA PRO A 24 -14.20 -13.53 -15.16
C PRO A 24 -15.15 -12.53 -14.49
N ARG A 25 -16.45 -12.81 -14.61
CA ARG A 25 -17.52 -12.11 -13.91
C ARG A 25 -17.23 -12.09 -12.41
N PHE A 26 -17.38 -10.91 -11.81
CA PHE A 26 -17.25 -10.65 -10.37
C PHE A 26 -18.25 -11.50 -9.56
N GLY A 27 -17.82 -12.68 -9.12
CA GLY A 27 -18.52 -13.53 -8.15
C GLY A 27 -17.67 -13.64 -6.89
N GLY A 28 -18.21 -13.21 -5.75
CA GLY A 28 -17.47 -13.03 -4.49
C GLY A 28 -16.88 -14.33 -3.93
N GLY A 29 -15.55 -14.35 -3.84
CA GLY A 29 -14.73 -15.37 -3.16
C GLY A 29 -13.25 -15.17 -3.52
N PRO A 30 -12.28 -15.44 -2.62
CA PRO A 30 -10.86 -15.13 -2.86
C PRO A 30 -10.23 -16.18 -3.78
N TRP A 31 -10.41 -16.02 -5.09
CA TRP A 31 -9.89 -16.94 -6.12
C TRP A 31 -8.36 -16.98 -6.15
N LEU A 32 -7.68 -15.94 -5.67
CA LEU A 32 -6.21 -15.91 -5.51
C LEU A 32 -5.68 -16.87 -4.44
N ALA A 33 -6.51 -17.30 -3.48
CA ALA A 33 -6.10 -18.26 -2.46
C ALA A 33 -5.71 -19.63 -3.06
N SER A 34 -6.18 -19.94 -4.28
CA SER A 34 -5.92 -21.19 -5.01
C SER A 34 -4.66 -21.18 -5.88
N LEU A 35 -3.90 -20.08 -5.93
CA LEU A 35 -2.65 -20.02 -6.70
C LEU A 35 -1.57 -20.91 -6.06
N SER A 36 -0.83 -21.61 -6.93
CA SER A 36 0.37 -22.35 -6.52
C SER A 36 1.42 -21.38 -5.95
N PRO A 37 2.35 -21.85 -5.09
CA PRO A 37 3.42 -21.01 -4.57
C PRO A 37 4.25 -20.32 -5.68
N GLN A 38 4.47 -21.01 -6.80
CA GLN A 38 5.15 -20.46 -7.97
C GLN A 38 4.32 -19.34 -8.63
N ALA A 39 3.03 -19.57 -8.88
CA ALA A 39 2.15 -18.57 -9.48
C ALA A 39 1.92 -17.34 -8.58
N ARG A 40 2.06 -17.48 -7.25
CA ARG A 40 2.06 -16.36 -6.30
C ARG A 40 3.36 -15.56 -6.35
N ALA A 41 4.49 -16.23 -6.52
CA ALA A 41 5.80 -15.58 -6.66
C ALA A 41 5.94 -14.85 -8.01
N ASP A 42 5.29 -15.38 -9.05
CA ASP A 42 5.26 -14.79 -10.40
C ASP A 42 4.10 -13.80 -10.59
N ALA A 43 3.26 -13.59 -9.57
CA ALA A 43 2.11 -12.69 -9.66
C ALA A 43 2.53 -11.22 -9.61
N ASN A 44 1.94 -10.43 -10.51
CA ASN A 44 2.11 -8.99 -10.60
C ASN A 44 1.26 -8.30 -9.52
N TRP A 45 1.75 -8.28 -8.28
CA TRP A 45 1.01 -7.70 -7.15
C TRP A 45 1.05 -6.17 -7.18
N PRO A 46 -0.09 -5.49 -6.96
CA PRO A 46 -0.07 -4.05 -6.73
C PRO A 46 0.76 -3.71 -5.49
N ASN A 47 1.44 -2.57 -5.53
CA ASN A 47 2.12 -2.02 -4.35
C ASN A 47 1.13 -1.17 -3.55
N PHE A 48 1.13 -1.30 -2.24
CA PHE A 48 0.29 -0.49 -1.36
C PHE A 48 1.15 0.43 -0.51
N LEU A 49 0.83 1.73 -0.54
CA LEU A 49 1.29 2.69 0.45
C LEU A 49 0.10 3.09 1.33
N VAL A 50 0.20 2.82 2.62
CA VAL A 50 -0.74 3.29 3.64
C VAL A 50 -0.07 4.39 4.45
N VAL A 51 -0.67 5.58 4.45
CA VAL A 51 -0.24 6.70 5.30
C VAL A 51 -1.41 7.10 6.20
N ALA A 52 -1.21 6.99 7.51
CA ALA A 52 -2.30 7.07 8.46
C ALA A 52 -1.93 7.76 9.78
N GLY A 53 -2.96 8.13 10.53
CA GLY A 53 -2.84 8.71 11.86
C GLY A 53 -3.02 10.22 11.91
N GLY A 54 -3.04 10.75 13.13
CA GLY A 54 -3.09 12.19 13.39
C GLY A 54 -1.72 12.85 13.21
N GLY A 55 -1.68 14.17 13.32
CA GLY A 55 -0.44 14.96 13.31
C GLY A 55 0.23 15.11 14.68
N ALA A 56 -0.55 14.89 15.76
CA ALA A 56 -0.09 14.89 17.14
C ALA A 56 -1.02 13.99 17.99
N PRO A 57 -0.63 13.60 19.22
CA PRO A 57 -1.45 12.73 20.07
C PRO A 57 -2.88 13.24 20.26
N SER A 58 -3.07 14.55 20.47
CA SER A 58 -4.38 15.18 20.75
C SER A 58 -5.43 15.00 19.66
N TYR A 59 -5.04 14.57 18.46
CA TYR A 59 -5.96 14.21 17.38
C TYR A 59 -5.44 13.02 16.57
N ASN A 60 -4.71 12.11 17.21
CA ASN A 60 -4.36 10.79 16.66
C ASN A 60 -5.39 9.75 17.13
N GLU A 61 -6.58 9.81 16.55
CA GLU A 61 -7.76 9.14 17.07
C GLU A 61 -7.76 7.63 16.81
N ILE A 62 -8.34 6.84 17.73
CA ILE A 62 -8.49 5.39 17.58
C ILE A 62 -9.21 4.99 16.29
N ALA A 63 -10.10 5.84 15.77
CA ALA A 63 -10.76 5.61 14.48
C ALA A 63 -9.76 5.47 13.32
N LEU A 64 -8.65 6.23 13.35
CA LEU A 64 -7.62 6.18 12.31
C LEU A 64 -6.89 4.83 12.34
N GLU A 65 -6.58 4.30 13.53
CA GLU A 65 -6.07 2.92 13.66
C GLU A 65 -7.07 1.89 13.12
N LYS A 66 -8.36 2.03 13.48
CA LYS A 66 -9.38 1.08 13.03
C LYS A 66 -9.58 1.09 11.52
N ASN A 67 -9.38 2.24 10.86
CA ASN A 67 -9.38 2.35 9.41
C ASN A 67 -8.23 1.56 8.77
N VAL A 68 -7.01 1.63 9.33
CA VAL A 68 -5.87 0.83 8.86
C VAL A 68 -6.14 -0.67 9.03
N LEU A 69 -6.60 -1.10 10.20
CA LEU A 69 -6.93 -2.51 10.46
C LEU A 69 -8.06 -3.00 9.55
N TYR A 70 -9.04 -2.15 9.24
CA TYR A 70 -10.11 -2.47 8.29
C TYR A 70 -9.58 -2.63 6.86
N PHE A 71 -8.67 -1.75 6.44
CA PHE A 71 -8.01 -1.86 5.14
C PHE A 71 -7.21 -3.17 5.02
N GLN A 72 -6.41 -3.53 6.03
CA GLN A 72 -5.68 -4.82 6.06
C GLN A 72 -6.62 -6.04 5.95
N ARG A 73 -7.74 -6.04 6.69
CA ARG A 73 -8.76 -7.10 6.56
C ARG A 73 -9.39 -7.16 5.17
N THR A 74 -9.55 -6.00 4.53
CA THR A 74 -10.08 -5.90 3.16
C THR A 74 -9.09 -6.51 2.16
N LEU A 75 -7.80 -6.20 2.27
CA LEU A 75 -6.77 -6.83 1.44
C LEU A 75 -6.77 -8.35 1.63
N ALA A 76 -6.81 -8.84 2.87
CA ALA A 76 -6.88 -10.27 3.14
C ALA A 76 -8.14 -10.93 2.57
N PHE A 77 -9.30 -10.30 2.72
CA PHE A 77 -10.55 -10.79 2.14
C PHE A 77 -10.48 -10.88 0.61
N MET A 78 -9.77 -9.95 -0.05
CA MET A 78 -9.55 -9.95 -1.49
C MET A 78 -8.42 -10.90 -1.94
N GLY A 79 -7.71 -11.55 -1.01
CA GLY A 79 -6.56 -12.40 -1.31
C GLY A 79 -5.30 -11.61 -1.70
N LEU A 80 -5.19 -10.37 -1.25
CA LEU A 80 -4.09 -9.43 -1.48
C LEU A 80 -3.22 -9.21 -0.22
N ASP A 81 -3.37 -10.03 0.82
CA ASP A 81 -2.59 -9.92 2.08
C ASP A 81 -1.08 -10.20 1.90
N GLN A 82 -0.70 -10.82 0.78
CA GLN A 82 0.68 -11.07 0.41
C GLN A 82 1.26 -9.97 -0.50
N ALA A 83 0.44 -8.98 -0.90
CA ALA A 83 0.91 -7.89 -1.74
C ALA A 83 1.86 -6.97 -0.95
N PRO A 84 2.93 -6.45 -1.58
CA PRO A 84 3.83 -5.50 -0.94
C PRO A 84 3.05 -4.31 -0.37
N THR A 85 3.12 -4.12 0.94
CA THR A 85 2.36 -3.09 1.65
C THR A 85 3.25 -2.39 2.66
N ASP A 86 3.49 -1.11 2.45
CA ASP A 86 4.16 -0.25 3.42
C ASP A 86 3.15 0.56 4.22
N ILE A 87 3.28 0.52 5.54
CA ILE A 87 2.34 1.16 6.48
C ILE A 87 3.08 2.16 7.34
N PHE A 88 2.81 3.43 7.11
CA PHE A 88 3.22 4.51 8.01
C PHE A 88 2.03 4.99 8.83
N PHE A 89 2.17 4.98 10.16
CA PHE A 89 1.11 5.42 11.08
C PHE A 89 1.68 6.35 12.13
N ALA A 90 1.20 7.60 12.26
CA ALA A 90 1.54 8.55 13.33
C ALA A 90 3.02 8.45 13.80
N ASN A 91 3.27 8.12 15.07
CA ASN A 91 4.58 7.92 15.68
C ASN A 91 5.28 6.58 15.33
N GLY A 92 4.64 5.72 14.55
CA GLY A 92 5.17 4.44 14.11
C GLY A 92 5.27 3.42 15.24
N ASP A 93 6.39 2.72 15.28
CA ASP A 93 6.74 1.67 16.22
C ASP A 93 7.54 2.19 17.42
N SER A 94 7.47 3.49 17.73
CA SER A 94 8.25 4.09 18.83
C SER A 94 7.90 3.56 20.23
N GLY A 95 6.79 2.82 20.37
CA GLY A 95 6.30 2.29 21.65
C GLY A 95 5.58 3.34 22.50
N GLU A 96 5.48 4.59 22.06
CA GLU A 96 4.77 5.65 22.78
C GLU A 96 3.25 5.51 22.64
N ALA A 97 2.56 5.81 23.74
CA ALA A 97 1.10 5.83 23.77
C ALA A 97 0.59 7.16 23.18
N THR A 98 0.27 7.14 21.90
CA THR A 98 -0.16 8.34 21.14
C THR A 98 -1.55 8.22 20.57
N ILE A 99 -2.17 7.04 20.56
CA ILE A 99 -3.53 6.87 20.04
C ILE A 99 -4.53 7.30 21.09
N ARG A 100 -5.24 8.38 20.77
CA ARG A 100 -6.29 8.97 21.58
C ARG A 100 -7.60 8.18 21.48
N TYR A 101 -8.17 7.84 22.63
CA TYR A 101 -9.49 7.22 22.72
C TYR A 101 -10.22 7.70 23.98
N LEU A 102 -11.52 7.41 24.07
CA LEU A 102 -12.30 7.62 25.28
C LEU A 102 -12.51 6.29 25.99
N ASP A 103 -12.25 6.24 27.29
CA ASP A 103 -12.57 5.08 28.12
C ASP A 103 -14.09 4.93 28.34
N GLU A 104 -14.49 3.89 29.07
CA GLU A 104 -15.91 3.62 29.39
C GLU A 104 -16.60 4.76 30.16
N GLN A 105 -15.82 5.63 30.82
CA GLN A 105 -16.31 6.81 31.53
C GLN A 105 -16.25 8.08 30.68
N GLY A 106 -15.89 7.97 29.40
CA GLY A 106 -15.77 9.11 28.48
C GLY A 106 -14.53 9.97 28.72
N ARG A 107 -13.54 9.48 29.48
CA ARG A 107 -12.29 10.22 29.74
C ARG A 107 -11.28 9.91 28.64
N GLU A 108 -10.54 10.94 28.25
CA GLU A 108 -9.47 10.79 27.27
C GLU A 108 -8.33 9.95 27.83
N GLN A 109 -7.89 8.99 27.03
CA GLN A 109 -6.78 8.09 27.30
C GLN A 109 -5.92 7.94 26.05
N PHE A 110 -4.70 7.46 26.24
CA PHE A 110 -3.76 7.17 25.17
C PHE A 110 -3.28 5.73 25.23
N LYS A 111 -3.13 5.09 24.08
CA LYS A 111 -2.53 3.76 23.95
C LYS A 111 -1.49 3.70 22.85
N VAL A 112 -0.64 2.68 22.90
CA VAL A 112 0.31 2.36 21.82
C VAL A 112 -0.47 1.87 20.59
N PRO A 113 -0.02 2.17 19.36
CA PRO A 113 -0.54 1.56 18.15
C PRO A 113 -0.51 0.02 18.21
N ASP A 114 -1.63 -0.60 17.89
CA ASP A 114 -1.75 -2.04 17.72
C ASP A 114 -2.06 -2.34 16.24
N ILE A 115 -1.05 -2.11 15.41
CA ILE A 115 -1.10 -2.29 13.95
C ILE A 115 0.03 -3.24 13.57
N PRO A 116 -0.27 -4.45 13.06
CA PRO A 116 0.77 -5.36 12.63
C PRO A 116 1.50 -4.81 11.40
N ASN A 117 2.80 -5.11 11.31
CA ASN A 117 3.65 -4.79 10.16
C ASN A 117 3.74 -3.29 9.83
N LEU A 118 3.89 -2.43 10.85
CA LEU A 118 4.24 -1.03 10.62
C LEU A 118 5.63 -0.93 9.98
N THR A 119 5.72 -0.21 8.87
CA THR A 119 6.99 0.19 8.26
C THR A 119 7.64 1.33 9.06
N GLY A 120 6.83 2.19 9.70
CA GLY A 120 7.32 3.22 10.63
C GLY A 120 6.35 4.38 10.84
N ALA A 121 6.91 5.53 11.22
CA ALA A 121 6.14 6.75 11.49
C ALA A 121 5.67 7.45 10.20
N ALA A 122 4.48 8.04 10.23
CA ALA A 122 3.89 8.84 9.14
C ALA A 122 4.47 10.26 9.07
N THR A 123 5.80 10.38 9.11
CA THR A 123 6.51 11.65 9.00
C THR A 123 6.64 12.09 7.54
N LEU A 124 6.78 13.40 7.31
CA LEU A 124 7.06 13.96 5.98
C LEU A 124 8.25 13.28 5.31
N ARG A 125 9.33 13.02 6.07
CA ARG A 125 10.54 12.37 5.58
C ARG A 125 10.25 10.97 5.05
N ASN A 126 9.53 10.14 5.81
CA ASN A 126 9.25 8.76 5.41
C ASN A 126 8.32 8.70 4.22
N VAL A 127 7.22 9.47 4.25
CA VAL A 127 6.24 9.53 3.16
C VAL A 127 6.87 10.04 1.87
N ARG A 128 7.60 11.15 1.93
CA ARG A 128 8.28 11.70 0.75
C ARG A 128 9.34 10.74 0.21
N ARG A 129 10.14 10.11 1.07
CA ARG A 129 11.14 9.13 0.63
C ARG A 129 10.49 7.98 -0.12
N TRP A 130 9.41 7.42 0.42
CA TRP A 130 8.67 6.34 -0.23
C TRP A 130 8.13 6.78 -1.59
N LEU A 131 7.49 7.95 -1.67
CA LEU A 131 6.95 8.46 -2.92
C LEU A 131 8.03 8.80 -3.95
N GLN A 132 9.24 9.21 -3.56
CA GLN A 132 10.30 9.53 -4.52
C GLN A 132 11.13 8.31 -4.94
N ALA A 133 11.08 7.22 -4.17
CA ALA A 133 11.77 5.98 -4.43
C ALA A 133 10.88 4.81 -3.98
N PRO A 134 9.78 4.54 -4.72
CA PRO A 134 8.91 3.43 -4.38
C PRO A 134 9.69 2.10 -4.49
N PRO A 135 9.25 1.04 -3.78
CA PRO A 135 9.89 -0.27 -3.84
C PRO A 135 10.08 -0.73 -5.29
N GLU A 136 11.30 -1.20 -5.62
CA GLU A 136 11.60 -1.70 -6.96
C GLU A 136 10.67 -2.87 -7.31
N GLN A 137 10.05 -2.78 -8.48
CA GLN A 137 9.25 -3.88 -9.01
C GLN A 137 10.18 -5.03 -9.41
N PRO A 138 9.78 -6.30 -9.22
CA PRO A 138 10.54 -7.43 -9.71
C PRO A 138 10.86 -7.29 -11.21
N ALA A 139 12.09 -7.61 -11.62
CA ALA A 139 12.48 -7.52 -13.02
C ALA A 139 11.54 -8.35 -13.90
N GLY A 140 10.85 -7.70 -14.85
CA GLY A 140 9.85 -8.32 -15.73
C GLY A 140 8.38 -8.09 -15.31
N ALA A 141 8.12 -7.48 -14.16
CA ALA A 141 6.83 -6.89 -13.83
C ALA A 141 6.62 -5.64 -14.69
N SER A 142 5.81 -5.74 -15.74
CA SER A 142 5.26 -4.57 -16.42
C SER A 142 3.90 -4.23 -15.79
N ASP A 143 3.62 -2.94 -15.62
CA ASP A 143 2.30 -2.41 -15.23
C ASP A 143 1.77 -2.85 -13.84
N CYS A 144 2.62 -2.92 -12.80
CA CYS A 144 2.13 -3.05 -11.42
C CYS A 144 1.62 -1.71 -10.90
N PRO A 145 0.31 -1.53 -10.65
CA PRO A 145 -0.21 -0.28 -10.12
C PRO A 145 0.20 -0.10 -8.66
N THR A 146 0.41 1.16 -8.27
CA THR A 146 0.54 1.53 -6.87
C THR A 146 -0.78 2.08 -6.36
N PHE A 147 -1.26 1.55 -5.24
CA PHE A 147 -2.43 2.06 -4.53
C PHE A 147 -1.99 2.85 -3.31
N PHE A 148 -2.39 4.12 -3.26
CA PHE A 148 -2.18 5.00 -2.11
C PHE A 148 -3.45 5.10 -1.27
N TYR A 149 -3.36 4.71 0.00
CA TYR A 149 -4.43 4.83 0.97
C TYR A 149 -4.04 5.83 2.07
N PHE A 150 -4.83 6.90 2.22
CA PHE A 150 -4.65 7.88 3.28
C PHE A 150 -5.82 7.87 4.26
N THR A 151 -5.54 7.84 5.56
CA THR A 151 -6.54 8.10 6.59
C THR A 151 -5.95 8.94 7.73
N GLY A 152 -6.38 10.20 7.80
CA GLY A 152 -5.87 11.16 8.76
C GLY A 152 -6.65 12.46 8.67
N HIS A 153 -6.14 13.48 9.34
CA HIS A 153 -6.74 14.81 9.27
C HIS A 153 -6.25 15.60 8.06
N GLY A 154 -7.05 16.57 7.68
CA GLY A 154 -6.68 17.54 6.66
C GLY A 154 -7.05 18.95 7.06
N LEU A 155 -6.43 19.92 6.41
CA LEU A 155 -6.77 21.34 6.55
C LEU A 155 -7.39 21.85 5.27
N LEU A 156 -8.53 22.52 5.43
CA LEU A 156 -9.22 23.22 4.34
C LEU A 156 -8.43 24.46 3.94
N ASN A 157 -8.07 24.54 2.66
CA ASN A 157 -7.55 25.74 2.06
C ASN A 157 -8.73 26.61 1.56
N ARG A 158 -9.06 27.67 2.31
CA ARG A 158 -10.20 28.56 2.00
C ARG A 158 -10.01 29.41 0.74
N ARG A 159 -8.78 29.56 0.26
CA ARG A 159 -8.46 30.36 -0.94
C ARG A 159 -8.45 29.50 -2.21
N ASP A 160 -8.08 28.24 -2.08
CA ASP A 160 -8.07 27.24 -3.15
C ASP A 160 -8.53 25.89 -2.59
N SER A 161 -9.82 25.60 -2.74
CA SER A 161 -10.43 24.35 -2.26
C SER A 161 -9.91 23.10 -2.93
N GLY A 162 -9.22 23.22 -4.07
CA GLY A 162 -8.58 22.10 -4.76
C GLY A 162 -7.21 21.76 -4.18
N ASN A 163 -6.62 22.65 -3.39
CA ASN A 163 -5.29 22.50 -2.80
C ASN A 163 -5.34 22.44 -1.27
N ASN A 164 -6.18 21.55 -0.76
CA ASN A 164 -6.23 21.22 0.67
C ASN A 164 -4.97 20.48 1.11
N THR A 165 -4.84 20.28 2.41
CA THR A 165 -3.62 19.75 3.02
C THR A 165 -3.90 18.47 3.78
N LEU A 166 -3.06 17.46 3.59
CA LEU A 166 -2.93 16.31 4.47
C LEU A 166 -2.05 16.71 5.67
N ILE A 167 -2.45 16.31 6.88
CA ILE A 167 -1.62 16.47 8.08
C ILE A 167 -0.93 15.14 8.36
N LEU A 168 0.39 15.16 8.34
CA LEU A 168 1.28 14.06 8.70
C LEU A 168 1.73 14.20 10.15
N TRP A 169 2.36 13.15 10.71
CA TRP A 169 2.93 13.20 12.05
C TRP A 169 3.91 14.38 12.21
N GLU A 170 4.02 14.89 13.43
CA GLU A 170 4.82 16.09 13.77
C GLU A 170 4.25 17.38 13.15
N GLU A 171 2.92 17.48 13.03
CA GLU A 171 2.22 18.65 12.45
C GLU A 171 2.67 18.98 11.01
N SER A 172 3.24 18.01 10.31
CA SER A 172 3.79 18.23 8.97
C SER A 172 2.67 18.35 7.94
N LEU A 173 2.72 19.40 7.11
CA LEU A 173 1.67 19.72 6.15
C LEU A 173 2.09 19.34 4.73
N VAL A 174 1.22 18.63 4.01
CA VAL A 174 1.40 18.30 2.59
C VAL A 174 0.17 18.73 1.80
N SER A 175 0.29 19.74 0.95
CA SER A 175 -0.81 20.15 0.10
C SER A 175 -1.03 19.17 -1.07
N VAL A 176 -2.23 19.18 -1.67
CA VAL A 176 -2.52 18.38 -2.89
C VAL A 176 -1.52 18.70 -4.00
N GLN A 177 -1.18 19.97 -4.24
CA GLN A 177 -0.18 20.35 -5.24
C GLN A 177 1.24 19.83 -4.91
N GLN A 178 1.63 19.83 -3.64
CA GLN A 178 2.92 19.26 -3.24
C GLN A 178 2.95 17.74 -3.46
N LEU A 179 1.89 17.04 -3.09
CA LEU A 179 1.74 15.61 -3.35
C LEU A 179 1.76 15.32 -4.85
N ALA A 180 0.99 16.06 -5.65
CA ALA A 180 0.98 15.94 -7.10
C ALA A 180 2.38 16.15 -7.69
N GLY A 181 3.12 17.16 -7.23
CA GLY A 181 4.51 17.38 -7.68
C GLY A 181 5.50 16.28 -7.28
N TRP A 182 5.20 15.45 -6.28
CA TRP A 182 5.96 14.22 -6.01
C TRP A 182 5.57 13.10 -6.98
N LEU A 183 4.29 12.97 -7.29
CA LEU A 183 3.77 11.97 -8.22
C LEU A 183 4.14 12.28 -9.68
N ASP A 184 4.29 13.55 -10.06
CA ASP A 184 4.73 13.98 -11.39
C ASP A 184 6.17 13.53 -11.73
N GLN A 185 6.94 13.11 -10.71
CA GLN A 185 8.28 12.53 -10.90
C GLN A 185 8.21 11.05 -11.31
N TRP A 186 7.04 10.42 -11.25
CA TRP A 186 6.87 9.03 -11.63
C TRP A 186 6.84 8.90 -13.16
N PRO A 187 7.30 7.76 -13.71
CA PRO A 187 7.10 7.46 -15.12
C PRO A 187 5.61 7.57 -15.47
N ALA A 188 5.27 8.23 -16.57
CA ALA A 188 3.89 8.45 -17.01
C ALA A 188 3.09 7.14 -17.22
N GLU A 189 3.78 6.01 -17.33
CA GLU A 189 3.25 4.65 -17.50
C GLU A 189 2.65 4.08 -16.20
N ASN A 190 2.88 4.72 -15.04
CA ASN A 190 2.54 4.19 -13.71
C ASN A 190 1.36 4.90 -13.01
N LEU A 191 0.66 5.83 -13.67
CA LEU A 191 -0.47 6.57 -13.11
C LEU A 191 -1.78 6.06 -13.75
N LEU A 192 -2.56 5.27 -13.00
CA LEU A 192 -3.92 4.84 -13.32
C LEU A 192 -4.94 5.53 -12.40
#